data_AF-A0AAN8A4K2-F1
#
_entry.id   AF-A0AAN8A4K2-F1
#
_cell.length_a   1.000
_cell.length_b   1.000
_cell.length_c   1.000
_cell.angle_alpha   90.00
_cell.angle_beta   90.00
_cell.angle_gamma   90.00
#
_symmetry.space_group_name_H-M   'P 1'
#
loop_
_entity.id
_entity.type
_entity.pdbx_description
1 polymer ?
#
loop_
_entity_poly.entity_id
_entity_poly.type
_entity_poly.pdbx_seq_one_letter_code
_entity_poly.pdbx_strand_id
1 'polypeptide(L)'
;MASLLRTTRPRAQAIQQCRRTFSSTPSPAISLQLEKNDPDAVADSLPPYPYGPTRWYKQSSLGLYGGQRIRFGNNVGEKFENKTRRSWQPNVLVRKLFSKALGRVVQVRVTTRVLRTIDKLGGLDEYLLGEKESRIRELGESGWWLRWAIMQTDAVKARFVAERQRLGVSEDVALREEAEVLEAQQVIEDASELDIDEAEAVEISEAVGGTDGAFIVEQPAGVPPLKFRVGPGKHLILTAEGWRRTRPDPERLPNIAKAKIFANLSDDLLPQWEKALVMQLAEQHAELKSLVKAAIKAGEASEGIESRILSAEEQKEMLREARREWKRELKGRAEAEYERRIAVREERKGERKAVKREGRAAERERAAVALVEE
;
A
#
# COMPACT_ATOMS: atom_id res chain seq x y z
N MET A 1 7.60 46.53 -28.95
CA MET A 1 7.86 47.28 -27.70
C MET A 1 6.54 47.51 -26.98
N ALA A 2 6.56 47.56 -25.65
CA ALA A 2 5.45 47.62 -24.69
C ALA A 2 4.90 46.25 -24.26
N SER A 3 5.65 45.64 -23.33
CA SER A 3 5.09 45.05 -22.12
C SER A 3 4.15 46.05 -21.42
N LEU A 4 3.15 45.56 -20.67
CA LEU A 4 2.94 45.84 -19.23
C LEU A 4 1.53 45.43 -18.75
N LEU A 5 1.54 44.47 -17.81
CA LEU A 5 0.69 44.40 -16.62
C LEU A 5 -0.81 44.14 -16.80
N ARG A 6 -1.18 42.85 -16.92
CA ARG A 6 -2.46 42.37 -16.38
C ARG A 6 -2.17 41.67 -15.05
N THR A 7 -2.31 42.42 -13.95
CA THR A 7 -2.19 41.92 -12.59
C THR A 7 -3.29 40.89 -12.33
N THR A 8 -2.92 39.62 -12.28
CA THR A 8 -3.80 38.59 -11.72
C THR A 8 -3.81 38.78 -10.21
N ARG A 9 -4.94 39.21 -9.65
CA ARG A 9 -5.18 39.21 -8.20
C ARG A 9 -4.79 37.84 -7.64
N PRO A 10 -3.97 37.74 -6.57
CA PRO A 10 -3.84 36.49 -5.85
C PRO A 10 -5.21 36.15 -5.28
N ARG A 11 -5.81 35.08 -5.79
CA ARG A 11 -7.04 34.52 -5.24
C ARG A 11 -6.66 33.97 -3.87
N ALA A 12 -6.97 34.73 -2.82
CA ALA A 12 -6.79 34.31 -1.44
C ALA A 12 -7.40 32.91 -1.26
N GLN A 13 -6.55 31.89 -1.14
CA GLN A 13 -6.96 30.56 -0.71
C GLN A 13 -6.93 30.54 0.82
N ALA A 14 -7.82 31.33 1.43
CA ALA A 14 -8.27 31.03 2.77
C ALA A 14 -9.18 29.80 2.66
N ILE A 15 -8.60 28.60 2.73
CA ILE A 15 -9.37 27.40 3.06
C ILE A 15 -9.58 27.45 4.57
N GLN A 16 -10.41 28.40 5.00
CA GLN A 16 -11.15 28.20 6.22
C GLN A 16 -11.99 26.95 5.97
N GLN A 17 -11.84 25.97 6.85
CA GLN A 17 -12.68 24.79 6.88
C GLN A 17 -14.13 25.25 6.93
N CYS A 18 -14.81 25.28 5.78
CA CYS A 18 -16.24 25.38 5.73
C CYS A 18 -16.78 24.08 6.35
N ARG A 19 -16.85 24.01 7.69
CA ARG A 19 -17.87 23.23 8.37
C ARG A 19 -19.17 23.77 7.82
N ARG A 20 -19.75 23.10 6.82
CA ARG A 20 -21.11 23.37 6.36
C ARG A 20 -21.96 23.32 7.62
N THR A 21 -22.49 24.48 8.02
CA THR A 21 -23.27 24.68 9.24
C THR A 21 -24.58 23.89 9.25
N PHE A 22 -24.96 23.30 8.11
CA PHE A 22 -26.12 22.43 7.98
C PHE A 22 -25.81 21.26 7.04
N SER A 23 -25.24 20.18 7.59
CA SER A 23 -25.14 18.89 6.90
C SER A 23 -26.01 17.90 7.67
N SER A 24 -27.17 17.56 7.12
CA SER A 24 -28.09 16.58 7.73
C SER A 24 -27.60 15.14 7.61
N THR A 25 -26.55 14.87 6.81
CA THR A 25 -25.96 13.54 6.71
C THR A 25 -25.09 13.28 7.93
N PRO A 26 -25.38 12.25 8.75
CA PRO A 26 -24.53 11.91 9.88
C PRO A 26 -23.14 11.51 9.40
N SER A 27 -22.10 11.89 10.15
CA SER A 27 -20.72 11.48 9.86
C SER A 27 -20.63 9.96 9.75
N PRO A 28 -19.98 9.41 8.70
CA PRO A 28 -19.84 7.97 8.55
C PRO A 28 -19.05 7.39 9.73
N ALA A 29 -19.46 6.20 10.18
CA ALA A 29 -18.76 5.51 11.25
C ALA A 29 -17.36 5.07 10.77
N ILE A 30 -16.35 5.22 11.62
CA ILE A 30 -15.00 4.71 11.38
C ILE A 30 -15.03 3.19 11.58
N SER A 31 -14.67 2.42 10.57
CA SER A 31 -14.54 0.96 10.71
C SER A 31 -13.15 0.60 11.22
N LEU A 32 -13.06 -0.20 12.29
CA LEU A 32 -11.79 -0.75 12.80
C LEU A 32 -11.31 -1.95 11.96
N GLN A 33 -11.17 -1.79 10.65
CA GLN A 33 -10.67 -2.86 9.79
C GLN A 33 -9.14 -2.78 9.72
N LEU A 34 -8.48 -3.08 10.85
CA LEU A 34 -7.01 -2.96 10.99
C LEU A 34 -6.26 -3.80 9.94
N GLU A 35 -6.78 -4.98 9.59
CA GLU A 35 -6.28 -5.85 8.51
C GLU A 35 -6.21 -5.20 7.11
N LYS A 36 -6.85 -4.05 6.92
CA LYS A 36 -6.84 -3.33 5.63
C LYS A 36 -5.75 -2.27 5.55
N ASN A 37 -5.10 -1.97 6.66
CA ASN A 37 -3.92 -1.11 6.70
C ASN A 37 -2.69 -1.99 6.44
N ASP A 38 -1.66 -1.42 5.83
CA ASP A 38 -0.39 -2.14 5.63
C ASP A 38 0.19 -2.51 7.01
N PRO A 39 0.50 -3.80 7.26
CA PRO A 39 0.87 -4.26 8.59
C PRO A 39 2.17 -3.62 9.08
N ASP A 40 3.12 -3.38 8.18
CA ASP A 40 4.42 -2.79 8.48
C ASP A 40 4.25 -1.32 8.91
N ALA A 41 3.46 -0.53 8.16
CA ALA A 41 3.15 0.85 8.54
C ALA A 41 2.40 0.97 9.88
N VAL A 42 1.58 -0.02 10.24
CA VAL A 42 0.94 -0.09 11.56
C VAL A 42 1.94 -0.44 12.65
N ALA A 43 2.89 -1.34 12.37
CA ALA A 43 3.93 -1.71 13.31
C ALA A 43 4.89 -0.56 13.62
N ASP A 44 5.24 0.25 12.60
CA ASP A 44 6.13 1.39 12.77
C ASP A 44 5.48 2.52 13.60
N SER A 45 4.19 2.77 13.37
CA SER A 45 3.46 3.86 14.04
C SER A 45 2.95 3.53 15.44
N LEU A 46 2.86 2.25 15.80
CA LEU A 46 2.20 1.80 17.02
C LEU A 46 3.17 1.10 17.97
N PRO A 47 3.15 1.43 19.27
CA PRO A 47 3.90 0.65 20.25
C PRO A 47 3.48 -0.83 20.21
N PRO A 48 4.44 -1.77 20.30
CA PRO A 48 4.14 -3.19 20.24
C PRO A 48 3.19 -3.58 21.37
N TYR A 49 2.16 -4.34 21.04
CA TYR A 49 1.21 -4.80 22.04
C TYR A 49 1.92 -5.74 23.05
N PRO A 50 1.83 -5.49 24.38
CA PRO A 50 2.66 -6.19 25.37
C PRO A 50 2.55 -7.72 25.37
N TYR A 51 1.39 -8.27 24.98
CA TYR A 51 1.16 -9.72 24.94
C TYR A 51 1.39 -10.35 23.56
N GLY A 52 1.84 -9.55 22.59
CA GLY A 52 2.08 -9.96 21.22
C GLY A 52 0.81 -10.36 20.44
N PRO A 53 0.97 -10.77 19.18
CA PRO A 53 -0.17 -11.11 18.34
C PRO A 53 -0.89 -12.38 18.77
N THR A 54 -2.19 -12.44 18.49
CA THR A 54 -3.07 -13.56 18.82
C THR A 54 -2.74 -14.80 17.99
N ARG A 55 -2.14 -15.80 18.65
CA ARG A 55 -1.76 -17.07 17.99
C ARG A 55 -2.95 -17.94 17.60
N TRP A 56 -3.97 -18.00 18.46
CA TRP A 56 -5.16 -18.82 18.27
C TRP A 56 -6.39 -17.96 18.08
N TYR A 57 -7.34 -18.45 17.27
CA TYR A 57 -8.58 -17.75 16.96
C TYR A 57 -8.33 -16.34 16.41
N LYS A 58 -7.56 -16.25 15.32
CA LYS A 58 -7.14 -14.99 14.66
C LYS A 58 -8.27 -13.99 14.42
N GLN A 59 -9.51 -14.46 14.26
CA GLN A 59 -10.70 -13.61 14.18
C GLN A 59 -10.81 -12.62 15.36
N SER A 60 -10.26 -12.93 16.55
CA SER A 60 -10.30 -12.04 17.70
C SER A 60 -9.34 -10.85 17.62
N SER A 61 -8.31 -10.86 16.78
CA SER A 61 -7.45 -9.68 16.60
C SER A 61 -8.24 -8.49 16.03
N LEU A 62 -9.27 -8.78 15.23
CA LEU A 62 -10.10 -7.83 14.50
C LEU A 62 -11.14 -7.04 15.31
N GLY A 63 -11.29 -7.31 16.61
CA GLY A 63 -12.24 -6.58 17.42
C GLY A 63 -12.11 -6.81 18.91
N LEU A 64 -13.12 -6.39 19.65
CA LEU A 64 -13.14 -6.42 21.11
C LEU A 64 -13.79 -7.71 21.61
N TYR A 65 -12.97 -8.74 21.81
CA TYR A 65 -13.41 -10.07 22.23
C TYR A 65 -13.35 -10.29 23.75
N GLY A 66 -12.61 -9.46 24.49
CA GLY A 66 -12.52 -9.56 25.95
C GLY A 66 -11.86 -10.86 26.40
N GLY A 67 -10.81 -11.30 25.69
CA GLY A 67 -10.13 -12.57 25.93
C GLY A 67 -10.95 -13.83 25.62
N GLN A 68 -12.18 -13.70 25.11
CA GLN A 68 -13.01 -14.85 24.74
C GLN A 68 -12.56 -15.45 23.42
N ARG A 69 -12.43 -16.76 23.41
CA ARG A 69 -12.00 -17.58 22.27
C ARG A 69 -12.95 -18.74 22.06
N ILE A 70 -12.91 -19.32 20.87
CA ILE A 70 -13.61 -20.57 20.59
C ILE A 70 -13.13 -21.66 21.55
N ARG A 71 -14.07 -22.39 22.17
CA ARG A 71 -13.78 -23.56 23.00
C ARG A 71 -14.14 -24.82 22.24
N PHE A 72 -13.35 -25.87 22.43
CA PHE A 72 -13.60 -27.19 21.85
C PHE A 72 -13.90 -28.20 22.96
N GLY A 73 -14.75 -29.17 22.65
CA GLY A 73 -15.06 -30.27 23.57
C GLY A 73 -15.96 -31.28 22.88
N ASN A 74 -16.71 -32.05 23.66
CA ASN A 74 -17.50 -33.15 23.14
C ASN A 74 -18.99 -32.98 23.49
N ASN A 75 -19.87 -33.39 22.59
CA ASN A 75 -21.20 -33.87 22.93
C ASN A 75 -21.05 -35.27 23.53
N VAL A 76 -21.67 -35.52 24.68
CA VAL A 76 -21.68 -36.83 25.33
C VAL A 76 -23.12 -37.34 25.24
N GLY A 77 -23.31 -38.48 24.58
CA GLY A 77 -24.62 -39.13 24.51
C GLY A 77 -25.03 -39.65 25.89
N GLU A 78 -26.29 -39.47 26.27
CA GLU A 78 -26.79 -39.79 27.62
C GLU A 78 -26.69 -41.28 27.98
N LYS A 79 -26.97 -42.17 27.03
CA LYS A 79 -27.10 -43.62 27.29
C LYS A 79 -25.81 -44.42 27.14
N PHE A 80 -24.98 -44.07 26.17
CA PHE A 80 -23.77 -44.81 25.81
C PHE A 80 -22.50 -43.98 25.95
N GLU A 81 -22.62 -42.73 26.44
CA GLU A 81 -21.51 -41.78 26.58
C GLU A 81 -20.68 -41.57 25.30
N ASN A 82 -21.29 -41.82 24.14
CA ASN A 82 -20.64 -41.64 22.85
C ASN A 82 -20.20 -40.17 22.70
N LYS A 83 -18.90 -39.94 22.45
CA LYS A 83 -18.28 -38.62 22.42
C LYS A 83 -18.13 -38.13 20.98
N THR A 84 -18.85 -37.06 20.62
CA THR A 84 -18.72 -36.39 19.31
C THR A 84 -18.11 -35.01 19.48
N ARG A 85 -17.11 -34.64 18.67
CA ARG A 85 -16.47 -33.31 18.76
C ARG A 85 -17.47 -32.19 18.47
N ARG A 86 -17.43 -31.13 19.28
CA ARG A 86 -18.17 -29.88 19.06
C ARG A 86 -17.31 -28.66 19.38
N SER A 87 -17.82 -27.49 19.00
CA SER A 87 -17.24 -26.20 19.37
C SER A 87 -18.29 -25.28 20.00
N TRP A 88 -17.83 -24.35 20.85
CA TRP A 88 -18.63 -23.26 21.41
C TRP A 88 -17.98 -21.94 21.00
N GLN A 89 -18.73 -21.16 20.21
CA GLN A 89 -18.29 -19.86 19.73
C GLN A 89 -18.82 -18.75 20.65
N PRO A 90 -18.04 -17.68 20.87
CA PRO A 90 -18.54 -16.50 21.55
C PRO A 90 -19.62 -15.80 20.71
N ASN A 91 -20.59 -15.15 21.36
CA ASN A 91 -21.61 -14.37 20.66
C ASN A 91 -21.01 -13.02 20.22
N VAL A 92 -20.61 -12.93 18.95
CA VAL A 92 -19.97 -11.76 18.33
C VAL A 92 -20.99 -10.97 17.52
N LEU A 93 -21.06 -9.67 17.75
CA LEU A 93 -21.95 -8.74 17.05
C LEU A 93 -21.12 -7.60 16.43
N VAL A 94 -21.59 -7.07 15.30
CA VAL A 94 -21.03 -5.83 14.74
C VAL A 94 -21.86 -4.66 15.25
N ARG A 95 -21.26 -3.78 16.06
CA ARG A 95 -21.95 -2.65 16.67
C ARG A 95 -21.22 -1.34 16.40
N LYS A 96 -22.01 -0.27 16.37
CA LYS A 96 -21.57 1.11 16.22
C LYS A 96 -21.56 1.73 17.63
N LEU A 97 -20.38 2.05 18.13
CA LEU A 97 -20.15 2.57 19.47
C LEU A 97 -19.63 4.00 19.36
N PHE A 98 -20.18 4.93 20.13
CA PHE A 98 -19.72 6.31 20.11
C PHE A 98 -18.47 6.47 21.00
N SER A 99 -17.42 7.08 20.47
CA SER A 99 -16.25 7.51 21.22
C SER A 99 -16.36 9.02 21.47
N LYS A 100 -16.32 9.40 22.75
CA LYS A 100 -16.38 10.81 23.18
C LYS A 100 -15.09 11.53 22.82
N ALA A 101 -13.95 10.88 23.06
CA ALA A 101 -12.62 11.43 22.77
C ALA A 101 -12.43 11.71 21.27
N LEU A 102 -12.86 10.79 20.40
CA LEU A 102 -12.75 10.96 18.94
C LEU A 102 -13.89 11.80 18.34
N GLY A 103 -14.97 12.05 19.09
CA GLY A 103 -16.18 12.72 18.62
C GLY A 103 -16.87 11.99 17.45
N ARG A 104 -16.67 10.67 17.34
CA ARG A 104 -17.11 9.86 16.19
C ARG A 104 -17.63 8.50 16.61
N VAL A 105 -18.46 7.92 15.74
CA VAL A 105 -18.95 6.55 15.90
C VAL A 105 -17.94 5.58 15.31
N VAL A 106 -17.58 4.58 16.09
CA VAL A 106 -16.65 3.51 15.72
C VAL A 106 -17.44 2.22 15.51
N GLN A 107 -17.29 1.59 14.34
CA GLN A 107 -17.88 0.30 14.03
C GLN A 107 -16.89 -0.82 14.35
N VAL A 108 -17.27 -1.68 15.31
CA VAL A 108 -16.40 -2.71 15.90
C VAL A 108 -17.12 -4.06 15.95
N ARG A 109 -16.36 -5.15 15.78
CA ARG A 109 -16.81 -6.50 16.15
C ARG A 109 -16.63 -6.65 17.65
N VAL A 110 -17.72 -6.82 18.39
CA VAL A 110 -17.71 -6.86 19.85
C VAL A 110 -18.49 -8.07 20.34
N THR A 111 -17.97 -8.73 21.38
CA THR A 111 -18.74 -9.80 22.05
C THR A 111 -19.80 -9.21 22.97
N THR A 112 -20.91 -9.90 23.18
CA THR A 112 -21.99 -9.42 24.06
C THR A 112 -21.53 -9.18 25.50
N ARG A 113 -20.57 -9.98 26.01
CA ARG A 113 -19.94 -9.76 27.32
C ARG A 113 -19.21 -8.43 27.38
N VAL A 114 -18.41 -8.11 26.36
CA VAL A 114 -17.68 -6.84 26.31
C VAL A 114 -18.65 -5.67 26.17
N LEU A 115 -19.73 -5.80 25.39
CA LEU A 115 -20.75 -4.77 25.27
C LEU A 115 -21.35 -4.41 26.65
N ARG A 116 -21.69 -5.42 27.47
CA ARG A 116 -22.15 -5.21 28.85
C ARG A 116 -21.09 -4.51 29.72
N THR A 117 -19.81 -4.83 29.53
CA THR A 117 -18.72 -4.18 30.26
C THR A 117 -18.55 -2.71 29.84
N ILE A 118 -18.69 -2.41 28.54
CA ILE A 118 -18.66 -1.04 28.00
C ILE A 118 -19.79 -0.21 28.63
N ASP A 119 -21.00 -0.75 28.67
CA ASP A 119 -22.15 -0.10 29.30
C ASP A 119 -21.92 0.11 30.81
N LYS A 120 -21.37 -0.91 31.50
CA LYS A 120 -21.04 -0.82 32.93
C LYS A 120 -20.00 0.26 33.25
N LEU A 121 -19.04 0.49 32.36
CA LEU A 121 -18.00 1.50 32.52
C LEU A 121 -18.41 2.89 32.01
N GLY A 122 -19.56 3.00 31.34
CA GLY A 122 -20.09 4.28 30.87
C GLY A 122 -19.56 4.75 29.52
N GLY A 123 -18.99 3.85 28.70
CA GLY A 123 -18.59 4.16 27.33
C GLY A 123 -17.43 3.32 26.79
N LEU A 124 -17.19 3.46 25.48
CA LEU A 124 -16.08 2.77 24.79
C LEU A 124 -14.72 3.27 25.30
N ASP A 125 -14.57 4.57 25.48
CA ASP A 125 -13.29 5.18 25.86
C ASP A 125 -12.85 4.72 27.25
N GLU A 126 -13.76 4.70 28.24
CA GLU A 126 -13.47 4.17 29.59
C GLU A 126 -13.15 2.68 29.59
N TYR A 127 -13.72 1.91 28.65
CA TYR A 127 -13.33 0.52 28.48
C TYR A 127 -11.88 0.38 28.01
N LEU A 128 -11.43 1.23 27.09
CA LEU A 128 -10.09 1.18 26.51
C LEU A 128 -9.00 1.77 27.40
N LEU A 129 -9.34 2.82 28.15
CA LEU A 129 -8.42 3.48 29.08
C LEU A 129 -8.25 2.70 30.40
N GLY A 130 -8.93 1.55 30.57
CA GLY A 130 -8.77 0.73 31.77
C GLY A 130 -7.34 0.26 31.99
N GLU A 131 -6.78 0.64 33.14
CA GLU A 131 -5.35 0.46 33.47
C GLU A 131 -4.99 -0.96 33.92
N LYS A 132 -5.96 -1.72 34.44
CA LYS A 132 -5.71 -3.06 34.98
C LYS A 132 -5.08 -3.96 33.92
N GLU A 133 -4.09 -4.74 34.33
CA GLU A 133 -3.41 -5.71 33.47
C GLU A 133 -4.41 -6.64 32.74
N SER A 134 -5.41 -7.14 33.47
CA SER A 134 -6.46 -7.99 32.90
C SER A 134 -7.23 -7.29 31.78
N ARG A 135 -7.44 -5.98 31.87
CA ARG A 135 -8.07 -5.20 30.79
C ARG A 135 -7.16 -5.12 29.59
N ILE A 136 -5.88 -4.80 29.77
CA ILE A 136 -4.92 -4.69 28.66
C ILE A 136 -4.88 -6.01 27.89
N ARG A 137 -4.81 -7.15 28.59
CA ARG A 137 -4.86 -8.48 27.97
C ARG A 137 -6.16 -8.76 27.21
N GLU A 138 -7.29 -8.26 27.70
CA GLU A 138 -8.63 -8.43 27.12
C GLU A 138 -8.88 -7.59 25.86
N LEU A 139 -8.11 -6.51 25.64
CA LEU A 139 -8.25 -5.60 24.49
C LEU A 139 -7.95 -6.28 23.16
N GLY A 140 -6.87 -7.07 23.11
CA GLY A 140 -6.30 -7.58 21.87
C GLY A 140 -5.66 -6.47 21.02
N GLU A 141 -5.15 -6.83 19.85
CA GLU A 141 -4.40 -5.94 18.96
C GLU A 141 -5.23 -4.73 18.48
N SER A 142 -6.44 -4.96 17.96
CA SER A 142 -7.32 -3.84 17.53
C SER A 142 -7.78 -2.95 18.67
N GLY A 143 -8.00 -3.51 19.87
CA GLY A 143 -8.31 -2.73 21.06
C GLY A 143 -7.12 -1.90 21.54
N TRP A 144 -5.91 -2.45 21.46
CA TRP A 144 -4.66 -1.76 21.76
C TRP A 144 -4.43 -0.57 20.82
N TRP A 145 -4.63 -0.79 19.52
CA TRP A 145 -4.57 0.29 18.53
C TRP A 145 -5.60 1.40 18.82
N LEU A 146 -6.85 1.04 19.13
CA LEU A 146 -7.88 2.03 19.43
C LEU A 146 -7.59 2.79 20.73
N ARG A 147 -7.00 2.12 21.73
CA ARG A 147 -6.50 2.76 22.95
C ARG A 147 -5.45 3.81 22.63
N TRP A 148 -4.44 3.46 21.84
CA TRP A 148 -3.40 4.40 21.41
C TRP A 148 -3.99 5.59 20.64
N ALA A 149 -4.89 5.33 19.67
CA ALA A 149 -5.53 6.40 18.89
C ALA A 149 -6.31 7.38 19.78
N ILE A 150 -6.99 6.88 20.82
CA ILE A 150 -7.69 7.71 21.80
C ILE A 150 -6.71 8.50 22.68
N MET A 151 -5.60 7.88 23.09
CA MET A 151 -4.56 8.57 23.86
C MET A 151 -3.90 9.73 23.10
N GLN A 152 -3.89 9.69 21.77
CA GLN A 152 -3.37 10.79 20.96
C GLN A 152 -4.27 12.03 20.94
N THR A 153 -5.55 11.90 21.33
CA THR A 153 -6.48 13.03 21.33
C THR A 153 -6.20 14.03 22.45
N ASP A 154 -6.34 15.32 22.16
CA ASP A 154 -6.11 16.40 23.13
C ASP A 154 -6.98 16.25 24.38
N ALA A 155 -8.22 15.77 24.23
CA ALA A 155 -9.13 15.55 25.34
C ALA A 155 -8.58 14.54 26.37
N VAL A 156 -7.93 13.47 25.90
CA VAL A 156 -7.36 12.44 26.78
C VAL A 156 -6.00 12.88 27.31
N LYS A 157 -5.17 13.53 26.49
CA LYS A 157 -3.92 14.15 26.94
C LYS A 157 -4.17 15.14 28.08
N ALA A 158 -5.12 16.05 27.91
CA ALA A 158 -5.51 17.01 28.95
C ALA A 158 -6.03 16.31 30.22
N ARG A 159 -6.83 15.24 30.09
CA ARG A 159 -7.28 14.44 31.24
C ARG A 159 -6.08 13.86 32.01
N PHE A 160 -5.09 13.30 31.32
CA PHE A 160 -3.92 12.72 31.97
C PHE A 160 -2.96 13.76 32.53
N VAL A 161 -2.86 14.96 31.94
CA VAL A 161 -2.14 16.09 32.55
C VAL A 161 -2.79 16.46 33.88
N ALA A 162 -4.12 16.65 33.90
CA ALA A 162 -4.85 16.98 35.13
C ALA A 162 -4.74 15.86 36.20
N GLU A 163 -4.72 14.59 35.77
CA GLU A 163 -4.54 13.44 36.65
C GLU A 163 -3.12 13.40 37.25
N ARG A 164 -2.09 13.66 36.43
CA ARG A 164 -0.69 13.78 36.90
C ARG A 164 -0.54 14.91 37.94
N GLN A 165 -1.12 16.08 37.66
CA GLN A 165 -1.13 17.21 38.60
C GLN A 165 -1.82 16.84 39.91
N ARG A 166 -2.97 16.14 39.86
CA ARG A 166 -3.68 15.68 41.05
C ARG A 166 -2.87 14.68 41.88
N LEU A 167 -2.08 13.84 41.23
CA LEU A 167 -1.21 12.85 41.87
C LEU A 167 0.12 13.46 42.36
N GLY A 168 0.39 14.73 42.05
CA GLY A 168 1.63 15.42 42.45
C GLY A 168 2.87 14.93 41.69
N VAL A 169 2.69 14.33 40.51
CA VAL A 169 3.82 13.99 39.62
C VAL A 169 4.37 15.30 39.05
N SER A 170 5.65 15.59 39.28
CA SER A 170 6.28 16.83 38.80
C SER A 170 6.16 16.93 37.27
N GLU A 171 5.73 18.10 36.79
CA GLU A 171 5.65 18.40 35.35
C GLU A 171 7.03 18.34 34.68
N ASP A 172 8.11 18.53 35.44
CA ASP A 172 9.48 18.43 34.92
C ASP A 172 9.84 17.00 34.51
N VAL A 173 9.34 15.98 35.23
CA VAL A 173 9.52 14.58 34.85
C VAL A 173 8.77 14.30 33.56
N ALA A 174 7.56 14.85 33.41
CA ALA A 174 6.76 14.71 32.21
C ALA A 174 7.41 15.38 30.99
N LEU A 175 7.91 16.60 31.13
CA LEU A 175 8.58 17.32 30.05
C LEU A 175 9.89 16.63 29.65
N ARG A 176 10.61 16.05 30.62
CA ARG A 176 11.80 15.22 30.34
C ARG A 176 11.44 13.94 29.60
N GLU A 177 10.44 13.19 30.06
CA GLU A 177 9.96 11.98 29.36
C GLU A 177 9.43 12.31 27.96
N GLU A 178 8.69 13.42 27.80
CA GLU A 178 8.21 13.89 26.50
C GLU A 178 9.37 14.30 25.59
N ALA A 179 10.41 14.96 26.13
CA ALA A 179 11.62 15.30 25.40
C ALA A 179 12.45 14.06 25.03
N GLU A 180 12.60 13.09 25.93
CA GLU A 180 13.29 11.81 25.68
C GLU A 180 12.57 10.98 24.60
N VAL A 181 11.23 10.98 24.59
CA VAL A 181 10.45 10.30 23.54
C VAL A 181 10.59 11.02 22.20
N LEU A 182 10.61 12.35 22.19
CA LEU A 182 10.85 13.14 20.96
C LEU A 182 12.27 12.94 20.44
N GLU A 183 13.27 12.93 21.32
CA GLU A 183 14.68 12.65 20.99
C GLU A 183 14.82 11.21 20.46
N ALA A 184 14.18 10.23 21.09
CA ALA A 184 14.17 8.84 20.58
C ALA A 184 13.46 8.73 19.22
N GLN A 185 12.39 9.49 18.99
CA GLN A 185 11.73 9.56 17.68
C GLN A 185 12.62 10.19 16.63
N GLN A 186 13.31 11.29 16.96
CA GLN A 186 14.28 11.95 16.09
C GLN A 186 15.44 11.02 15.77
N VAL A 187 16.00 10.30 16.74
CA VAL A 187 17.08 9.32 16.51
C VAL A 187 16.62 8.17 15.60
N ILE A 188 15.37 7.71 15.71
CA ILE A 188 14.82 6.70 14.79
C ILE A 188 14.62 7.28 13.39
N GLU A 189 14.15 8.53 13.28
CA GLU A 189 13.99 9.26 12.03
C GLU A 189 15.36 9.46 11.36
N ASP A 190 16.33 10.02 12.08
CA ASP A 190 17.73 10.18 11.67
C ASP A 190 18.37 8.82 11.26
N ALA A 191 18.15 7.75 12.04
CA ALA A 191 18.66 6.42 11.71
C ALA A 191 17.95 5.77 10.50
N SER A 192 16.73 6.18 10.19
CA SER A 192 15.99 5.75 9.00
C SER A 192 16.31 6.58 7.75
N GLU A 193 16.85 7.78 7.94
CA GLU A 193 17.36 8.68 6.89
C GLU A 193 18.80 8.36 6.46
N LEU A 194 19.55 7.59 7.25
CA LEU A 194 20.86 7.06 6.85
C LEU A 194 20.67 5.95 5.77
N ASP A 195 21.13 6.24 4.56
CA ASP A 195 21.14 5.28 3.46
C ASP A 195 21.97 4.03 3.82
N ILE A 196 21.55 2.85 3.35
CA ILE A 196 22.23 1.56 3.58
C ILE A 196 23.70 1.59 3.11
N ASP A 197 24.02 2.47 2.16
CA ASP A 197 25.37 2.67 1.62
C ASP A 197 26.25 3.59 2.50
N GLU A 198 25.68 4.36 3.44
CA GLU A 198 26.43 5.23 4.36
C GLU A 198 26.83 4.53 5.67
N ALA A 199 26.18 3.42 6.04
CA ALA A 199 26.55 2.64 7.23
C ALA A 199 27.91 1.93 7.11
N GLU A 200 28.43 1.69 5.89
CA GLU A 200 29.78 1.14 5.66
C GLU A 200 30.89 2.22 5.64
N ALA A 201 30.54 3.52 5.60
CA ALA A 201 31.52 4.60 5.39
C ALA A 201 31.88 5.41 6.67
N VAL A 202 31.19 5.20 7.78
CA VAL A 202 31.25 6.11 8.97
C VAL A 202 32.41 5.82 9.96
N GLU A 203 33.35 4.93 9.64
CA GLU A 203 34.61 4.82 10.41
C GLU A 203 35.71 5.82 9.96
N ILE A 204 35.44 6.76 9.05
CA ILE A 204 36.45 7.76 8.64
C ILE A 204 35.85 9.18 8.52
N SER A 205 36.31 10.05 9.43
CA SER A 205 36.49 11.51 9.34
C SER A 205 35.40 12.49 9.81
N GLU A 206 35.89 13.43 10.62
CA GLU A 206 35.24 14.52 11.36
C GLU A 206 34.99 15.80 10.52
N ALA A 207 33.88 16.48 10.86
CA ALA A 207 33.66 17.93 10.98
C ALA A 207 33.36 18.86 9.76
N VAL A 208 32.25 19.63 9.91
CA VAL A 208 32.03 21.09 9.69
C VAL A 208 30.72 21.46 8.93
N GLY A 209 29.73 22.01 9.68
CA GLY A 209 29.11 23.33 9.44
C GLY A 209 27.86 23.52 8.54
N GLY A 210 26.79 24.08 9.10
CA GLY A 210 26.00 25.14 8.41
C GLY A 210 24.50 24.95 8.17
N THR A 211 23.70 25.45 9.12
CA THR A 211 22.29 25.89 9.18
C THR A 211 21.45 26.27 7.92
N ASP A 212 20.13 26.04 8.10
CA ASP A 212 18.92 26.83 7.72
C ASP A 212 18.15 26.59 6.39
N GLY A 213 17.02 25.89 6.52
CA GLY A 213 15.69 26.52 6.43
C GLY A 213 15.01 26.65 5.07
N ALA A 214 14.19 25.65 4.70
CA ALA A 214 12.81 25.80 4.18
C ALA A 214 12.27 24.43 3.74
N PHE A 215 11.34 23.85 4.52
CA PHE A 215 10.67 22.59 4.17
C PHE A 215 9.82 22.79 2.90
N ILE A 216 10.40 22.42 1.75
CA ILE A 216 9.70 22.03 0.54
C ILE A 216 9.65 20.50 0.60
N VAL A 217 8.45 19.92 0.68
CA VAL A 217 8.29 18.46 0.58
C VAL A 217 8.54 18.07 -0.87
N GLU A 218 9.81 17.90 -1.23
CA GLU A 218 10.18 17.18 -2.45
C GLU A 218 9.93 15.70 -2.21
N GLN A 219 9.06 15.11 -3.04
CA GLN A 219 8.94 13.66 -3.06
C GLN A 219 10.28 13.08 -3.52
N PRO A 220 10.91 12.17 -2.76
CA PRO A 220 12.14 11.54 -3.20
C PRO A 220 11.89 10.85 -4.55
N ALA A 221 12.80 11.05 -5.49
CA ALA A 221 12.70 10.51 -6.85
C ALA A 221 12.72 8.97 -6.80
N GLY A 222 11.54 8.35 -6.83
CA GLY A 222 11.38 6.90 -6.87
C GLY A 222 10.33 6.32 -5.92
N VAL A 223 9.87 7.08 -4.91
CA VAL A 223 8.85 6.58 -3.97
C VAL A 223 7.44 6.92 -4.49
N PRO A 224 6.58 5.92 -4.76
CA PRO A 224 5.23 6.20 -5.23
C PRO A 224 4.41 6.90 -4.12
N PRO A 225 3.65 7.96 -4.44
CA PRO A 225 2.85 8.68 -3.45
C PRO A 225 1.91 7.76 -2.67
N LEU A 226 1.81 7.95 -1.34
CA LEU A 226 0.91 7.21 -0.44
C LEU A 226 -0.57 7.35 -0.88
N LYS A 227 -1.28 6.22 -1.09
CA LYS A 227 -2.65 6.18 -1.66
C LYS A 227 -3.70 5.66 -0.67
N PHE A 228 -4.43 6.56 -0.03
CA PHE A 228 -5.49 6.26 0.94
C PHE A 228 -6.82 5.90 0.28
N ARG A 229 -7.33 4.68 0.43
CA ARG A 229 -8.59 4.26 -0.22
C ARG A 229 -9.83 4.85 0.47
N VAL A 230 -10.61 5.64 -0.26
CA VAL A 230 -11.88 6.26 0.19
C VAL A 230 -13.13 5.57 -0.36
N GLY A 231 -12.96 4.61 -1.27
CA GLY A 231 -14.05 3.81 -1.83
C GLY A 231 -13.54 2.83 -2.89
N PRO A 232 -14.42 2.02 -3.51
CA PRO A 232 -14.03 1.10 -4.56
C PRO A 232 -13.38 1.87 -5.73
N GLY A 233 -12.07 1.65 -5.94
CA GLY A 233 -11.31 2.31 -7.01
C GLY A 233 -11.01 3.81 -6.82
N LYS A 234 -11.26 4.37 -5.62
CA LYS A 234 -11.01 5.79 -5.31
C LYS A 234 -10.00 5.88 -4.18
N HIS A 235 -8.86 6.52 -4.43
CA HIS A 235 -7.86 6.80 -3.41
C HIS A 235 -7.65 8.32 -3.24
N LEU A 236 -7.01 8.74 -2.17
CA LEU A 236 -6.50 10.08 -1.89
C LEU A 236 -4.98 9.99 -1.77
N ILE A 237 -4.25 10.96 -2.31
CA ILE A 237 -2.80 11.10 -2.18
C ILE A 237 -2.52 12.39 -1.41
N LEU A 238 -1.51 12.35 -0.54
CA LEU A 238 -0.91 13.53 0.04
C LEU A 238 0.13 14.11 -0.96
N THR A 239 -0.15 15.29 -1.52
CA THR A 239 0.78 16.05 -2.39
C THR A 239 1.28 17.29 -1.64
N ALA A 240 2.32 17.98 -2.13
CA ALA A 240 2.83 19.22 -1.55
C ALA A 240 1.74 20.31 -1.37
N GLU A 241 0.67 20.26 -2.18
CA GLU A 241 -0.50 21.16 -2.10
C GLU A 241 -1.66 20.60 -1.25
N GLY A 242 -1.43 19.51 -0.50
CA GLY A 242 -2.41 18.84 0.36
C GLY A 242 -3.04 17.57 -0.23
N TRP A 243 -4.18 17.15 0.34
CA TRP A 243 -4.86 15.89 0.02
C TRP A 243 -5.65 15.97 -1.29
N ARG A 244 -5.23 15.21 -2.33
CA ARG A 244 -5.90 15.15 -3.64
C ARG A 244 -6.48 13.76 -3.91
N ARG A 245 -7.64 13.66 -4.58
CA ARG A 245 -8.17 12.36 -5.04
C ARG A 245 -7.27 11.80 -6.14
N THR A 246 -6.86 10.54 -6.04
CA THR A 246 -6.21 9.84 -7.15
C THR A 246 -7.17 9.82 -8.32
N ARG A 247 -6.78 10.48 -9.41
CA ARG A 247 -7.17 9.95 -10.71
C ARG A 247 -6.54 8.56 -10.82
N PRO A 248 -7.21 7.55 -11.40
CA PRO A 248 -6.53 6.32 -11.78
C PRO A 248 -5.25 6.73 -12.50
N ASP A 249 -4.12 6.21 -12.06
CA ASP A 249 -2.83 6.43 -12.73
C ASP A 249 -3.05 6.24 -14.24
N PRO A 250 -2.83 7.29 -15.06
CA PRO A 250 -3.16 7.26 -16.48
C PRO A 250 -2.51 6.07 -17.18
N GLU A 251 -1.38 5.59 -16.67
CA GLU A 251 -0.60 4.50 -17.24
C GLU A 251 -1.04 3.12 -16.77
N ARG A 252 -1.83 3.01 -15.70
CA ARG A 252 -2.22 1.70 -15.12
C ARG A 252 -2.95 0.80 -16.11
N LEU A 253 -3.97 1.33 -16.80
CA LEU A 253 -4.75 0.57 -17.77
C LEU A 253 -3.91 0.21 -19.02
N PRO A 254 -3.12 1.14 -19.59
CA PRO A 254 -2.09 0.81 -20.58
C PRO A 254 -1.15 -0.31 -20.15
N ASN A 255 -0.61 -0.26 -18.93
CA ASN A 255 0.35 -1.26 -18.45
C ASN A 255 -0.28 -2.65 -18.30
N ILE A 256 -1.53 -2.74 -17.83
CA ILE A 256 -2.27 -4.01 -17.79
C ILE A 256 -2.50 -4.56 -19.20
N ALA A 257 -2.81 -3.70 -20.17
CA ALA A 257 -3.03 -4.12 -21.56
C ALA A 257 -1.73 -4.59 -22.23
N LYS A 258 -0.63 -3.84 -22.06
CA LYS A 258 0.72 -4.20 -22.52
C LYS A 258 1.17 -5.54 -21.92
N ALA A 259 0.95 -5.76 -20.63
CA ALA A 259 1.30 -7.02 -19.95
C ALA A 259 0.52 -8.23 -20.50
N LYS A 260 -0.75 -8.07 -20.86
CA LYS A 260 -1.55 -9.14 -21.49
C LYS A 260 -1.04 -9.48 -22.89
N ILE A 261 -0.69 -8.45 -23.68
CA ILE A 261 -0.11 -8.65 -25.02
C ILE A 261 1.22 -9.38 -24.90
N PHE A 262 2.07 -8.96 -23.96
CA PHE A 262 3.34 -9.62 -23.67
C PHE A 262 3.17 -11.10 -23.29
N ALA A 263 2.21 -11.42 -22.41
CA ALA A 263 1.95 -12.80 -21.99
C ALA A 263 1.58 -13.68 -23.19
N ASN A 264 0.64 -13.22 -24.03
CA ASN A 264 0.23 -13.96 -25.22
C ASN A 264 1.40 -14.18 -26.20
N LEU A 265 2.18 -13.12 -26.49
CA LEU A 265 3.35 -13.22 -27.36
C LEU A 265 4.43 -14.16 -26.79
N SER A 266 4.58 -14.17 -25.45
CA SER A 266 5.56 -15.00 -24.77
C SER A 266 5.18 -16.48 -24.87
N ASP A 267 3.91 -16.81 -24.66
CA ASP A 267 3.42 -18.18 -24.70
C ASP A 267 3.58 -18.79 -26.10
N ASP A 268 3.38 -17.99 -27.16
CA ASP A 268 3.49 -18.45 -28.54
C ASP A 268 4.95 -18.57 -29.03
N LEU A 269 5.79 -17.58 -28.72
CA LEU A 269 7.11 -17.43 -29.36
C LEU A 269 8.28 -17.98 -28.54
N LEU A 270 8.18 -18.00 -27.20
CA LEU A 270 9.28 -18.43 -26.33
C LEU A 270 9.71 -19.88 -26.58
N PRO A 271 8.80 -20.86 -26.71
CA PRO A 271 9.20 -22.26 -26.91
C PRO A 271 9.89 -22.51 -28.25
N GLN A 272 9.55 -21.74 -29.28
CA GLN A 272 10.17 -21.86 -30.61
C GLN A 272 11.58 -21.27 -30.61
N TRP A 273 11.74 -20.11 -29.97
CA TRP A 273 13.02 -19.43 -29.84
C TRP A 273 14.00 -20.23 -28.97
N GLU A 274 13.57 -20.74 -27.80
CA GLU A 274 14.43 -21.56 -26.92
C GLU A 274 14.95 -22.82 -27.65
N LYS A 275 14.09 -23.47 -28.44
CA LYS A 275 14.49 -24.62 -29.26
C LYS A 275 15.53 -24.25 -30.33
N ALA A 276 15.32 -23.16 -31.06
CA ALA A 276 16.24 -22.71 -32.10
C ALA A 276 17.62 -22.38 -31.54
N LEU A 277 17.67 -21.68 -30.40
CA LEU A 277 18.93 -21.27 -29.78
C LEU A 277 19.71 -22.45 -29.19
N VAL A 278 19.02 -23.43 -28.58
CA VAL A 278 19.65 -24.68 -28.13
C VAL A 278 20.21 -25.48 -29.30
N MET A 279 19.49 -25.54 -30.42
CA MET A 279 19.97 -26.20 -31.65
C MET A 279 21.23 -25.51 -32.21
N GLN A 280 21.24 -24.18 -32.31
CA GLN A 280 22.39 -23.41 -32.77
C GLN A 280 23.63 -23.62 -31.88
N LEU A 281 23.44 -23.59 -30.55
CA LEU A 281 24.53 -23.88 -29.61
C LEU A 281 25.06 -25.30 -29.77
N ALA A 282 24.18 -26.29 -30.00
CA ALA A 282 24.58 -27.68 -30.22
C ALA A 282 25.36 -27.85 -31.54
N GLU A 283 24.97 -27.16 -32.61
CA GLU A 283 25.68 -27.15 -33.89
C GLU A 283 27.08 -26.54 -33.76
N GLN A 284 27.20 -25.36 -33.17
CA GLN A 284 28.50 -24.72 -32.93
C GLN A 284 29.43 -25.59 -32.08
N HIS A 285 28.88 -26.24 -31.06
CA HIS A 285 29.64 -27.15 -30.21
C HIS A 285 30.08 -28.42 -30.97
N ALA A 286 29.27 -28.94 -31.90
CA ALA A 286 29.64 -30.06 -32.76
C ALA A 286 30.73 -29.67 -33.78
N GLU A 287 30.65 -28.47 -34.36
CA GLU A 287 31.68 -27.92 -35.25
C GLU A 287 33.02 -27.79 -34.53
N LEU A 288 33.05 -27.14 -33.36
CA LEU A 288 34.26 -26.99 -32.54
C LEU A 288 34.87 -28.35 -32.18
N LYS A 289 34.05 -29.34 -31.80
CA LYS A 289 34.51 -30.71 -31.52
C LYS A 289 35.11 -31.39 -32.76
N SER A 290 34.54 -31.14 -33.95
CA SER A 290 35.06 -31.69 -35.20
C SER A 290 36.42 -31.10 -35.57
N LEU A 291 36.63 -29.80 -35.31
CA LEU A 291 37.89 -29.10 -35.53
C LEU A 291 38.98 -29.56 -34.55
N VAL A 292 38.65 -29.73 -33.26
CA VAL A 292 39.55 -30.33 -32.27
C VAL A 292 40.00 -31.72 -32.74
N LYS A 293 39.05 -32.56 -33.18
CA LYS A 293 39.36 -33.91 -33.68
C LYS A 293 40.25 -33.89 -34.93
N ALA A 294 40.08 -32.93 -35.83
CA ALA A 294 40.91 -32.76 -37.01
C ALA A 294 42.33 -32.27 -36.66
N ALA A 295 42.48 -31.33 -35.73
CA ALA A 295 43.77 -30.84 -35.25
C ALA A 295 44.59 -31.95 -34.57
N ILE A 296 43.96 -32.74 -33.70
CA ILE A 296 44.59 -33.92 -33.07
C ILE A 296 45.08 -34.91 -34.14
N LYS A 297 44.28 -35.12 -35.21
CA LYS A 297 44.65 -36.02 -36.32
C LYS A 297 45.82 -35.48 -37.16
N ALA A 298 45.97 -34.16 -37.26
CA ALA A 298 47.06 -33.49 -37.97
C ALA A 298 48.35 -33.36 -37.13
N GLY A 299 48.31 -33.66 -35.82
CA GLY A 299 49.45 -33.54 -34.91
C GLY A 299 49.71 -32.11 -34.43
N GLU A 300 48.73 -31.21 -34.57
CA GLU A 300 48.79 -29.82 -34.12
C GLU A 300 48.22 -29.66 -32.70
N ALA A 301 48.62 -28.60 -32.00
CA ALA A 301 48.14 -28.32 -30.63
C ALA A 301 46.65 -27.94 -30.62
N SER A 302 45.82 -28.70 -29.91
CA SER A 302 44.36 -28.51 -29.82
C SER A 302 43.89 -27.62 -28.66
N GLU A 303 44.78 -27.27 -27.74
CA GLU A 303 44.47 -26.57 -26.47
C GLU A 303 43.75 -25.21 -26.68
N GLY A 304 44.08 -24.50 -27.76
CA GLY A 304 43.44 -23.23 -28.11
C GLY A 304 42.01 -23.34 -28.66
N ILE A 305 41.61 -24.52 -29.13
CA ILE A 305 40.25 -24.79 -29.63
C ILE A 305 39.39 -25.38 -28.51
N GLU A 306 39.97 -26.22 -27.65
CA GLU A 306 39.31 -26.82 -26.48
C GLU A 306 38.85 -25.75 -25.46
N SER A 307 39.64 -24.70 -25.26
CA SER A 307 39.26 -23.56 -24.42
C SER A 307 38.07 -22.74 -24.95
N ARG A 308 37.68 -22.90 -26.22
CA ARG A 308 36.48 -22.26 -26.81
C ARG A 308 35.20 -23.08 -26.59
N ILE A 309 35.32 -24.31 -26.09
CA ILE A 309 34.19 -25.18 -25.79
C ILE A 309 33.63 -24.76 -24.44
N LEU A 310 32.48 -24.07 -24.45
CA LEU A 310 31.85 -23.59 -23.22
C LEU A 310 31.51 -24.74 -22.26
N SER A 311 31.78 -24.53 -20.98
CA SER A 311 31.35 -25.40 -19.88
C SER A 311 29.81 -25.44 -19.79
N ALA A 312 29.27 -26.52 -19.21
CA ALA A 312 27.83 -26.67 -19.03
C ALA A 312 27.21 -25.57 -18.13
N GLU A 313 28.00 -24.95 -17.25
CA GLU A 313 27.57 -23.82 -16.42
C GLU A 313 27.50 -22.53 -17.24
N GLU A 314 28.53 -22.25 -18.03
CA GLU A 314 28.59 -21.09 -18.94
C GLU A 314 27.48 -21.16 -20.00
N GLN A 315 27.16 -22.34 -20.52
CA GLN A 315 26.02 -22.53 -21.43
C GLN A 315 24.68 -22.16 -20.77
N LYS A 316 24.50 -22.47 -19.47
CA LYS A 316 23.27 -22.11 -18.73
C LYS A 316 23.20 -20.62 -18.46
N GLU A 317 24.33 -19.97 -18.19
CA GLU A 317 24.39 -18.52 -18.00
C GLU A 317 24.09 -17.77 -19.31
N MET A 318 24.70 -18.18 -20.41
CA MET A 318 24.40 -17.66 -21.75
C MET A 318 22.91 -17.79 -22.11
N LEU A 319 22.31 -18.96 -21.83
CA LEU A 319 20.87 -19.17 -22.04
C LEU A 319 20.01 -18.23 -21.17
N ARG A 320 20.41 -17.97 -19.92
CA ARG A 320 19.70 -17.04 -19.02
C ARG A 320 19.79 -15.60 -19.52
N GLU A 321 20.96 -15.17 -19.99
CA GLU A 321 21.19 -13.83 -20.53
C GLU A 321 20.42 -13.62 -21.83
N ALA A 322 20.52 -14.55 -22.77
CA ALA A 322 19.76 -14.54 -24.02
C ALA A 322 18.25 -14.47 -23.74
N ARG A 323 17.75 -15.18 -22.71
CA ARG A 323 16.33 -15.13 -22.33
C ARG A 323 15.93 -13.77 -21.74
N ARG A 324 16.83 -13.09 -21.02
CA ARG A 324 16.58 -11.73 -20.51
C ARG A 324 16.51 -10.73 -21.66
N GLU A 325 17.42 -10.83 -22.62
CA GLU A 325 17.45 -9.99 -23.82
C GLU A 325 16.20 -10.17 -24.67
N TRP A 326 15.86 -11.43 -24.97
CA TRP A 326 14.67 -11.76 -25.73
C TRP A 326 13.39 -11.23 -25.07
N LYS A 327 13.27 -11.32 -23.73
CA LYS A 327 12.14 -10.75 -22.99
C LYS A 327 12.10 -9.21 -23.08
N ARG A 328 13.25 -8.52 -23.12
CA ARG A 328 13.30 -7.07 -23.35
C ARG A 328 12.78 -6.71 -24.74
N GLU A 329 13.22 -7.43 -25.77
CA GLU A 329 12.71 -7.25 -27.13
C GLU A 329 11.21 -7.50 -27.24
N LEU A 330 10.73 -8.59 -26.64
CA LEU A 330 9.31 -8.96 -26.64
C LEU A 330 8.44 -7.90 -25.94
N LYS A 331 8.95 -7.30 -24.85
CA LYS A 331 8.29 -6.18 -24.18
C LYS A 331 8.15 -4.97 -25.11
N GLY A 332 9.21 -4.64 -25.87
CA GLY A 332 9.15 -3.60 -26.90
C GLY A 332 8.12 -3.92 -28.01
N ARG A 333 8.04 -5.18 -28.46
CA ARG A 333 7.02 -5.61 -29.43
C ARG A 333 5.60 -5.48 -28.88
N ALA A 334 5.38 -5.84 -27.62
CA ALA A 334 4.08 -5.72 -26.96
C ALA A 334 3.64 -4.25 -26.81
N GLU A 335 4.58 -3.35 -26.52
CA GLU A 335 4.35 -1.90 -26.49
C GLU A 335 3.95 -1.36 -27.86
N ALA A 336 4.68 -1.71 -28.91
CA ALA A 336 4.37 -1.31 -30.28
C ALA A 336 3.00 -1.85 -30.75
N GLU A 337 2.64 -3.08 -30.41
CA GLU A 337 1.32 -3.64 -30.75
C GLU A 337 0.18 -2.91 -30.01
N TYR A 338 0.39 -2.57 -28.74
CA TYR A 338 -0.56 -1.78 -27.97
C TYR A 338 -0.79 -0.41 -28.61
N GLU A 339 0.29 0.29 -29.01
CA GLU A 339 0.21 1.59 -29.68
C GLU A 339 -0.55 1.52 -31.00
N ARG A 340 -0.29 0.49 -31.81
CA ARG A 340 -1.06 0.22 -33.04
C ARG A 340 -2.55 0.05 -32.76
N ARG A 341 -2.92 -0.72 -31.73
CA ARG A 341 -4.33 -0.92 -31.33
C ARG A 341 -4.99 0.37 -30.86
N ILE A 342 -4.25 1.24 -30.19
CA ILE A 342 -4.75 2.55 -29.74
C ILE A 342 -4.96 3.48 -30.94
N ALA A 343 -4.01 3.58 -31.85
CA ALA A 343 -4.11 4.42 -33.05
C ALA A 343 -5.38 4.10 -33.86
N VAL A 344 -5.61 2.82 -34.17
CA VAL A 344 -6.83 2.36 -34.89
C VAL A 344 -8.11 2.71 -34.12
N ARG A 345 -8.08 2.66 -32.79
CA ARG A 345 -9.24 3.02 -31.95
C ARG A 345 -9.50 4.53 -31.96
N GLU A 346 -8.45 5.34 -31.96
CA GLU A 346 -8.55 6.80 -32.01
C GLU A 346 -9.07 7.27 -33.37
N GLU A 347 -8.59 6.70 -34.47
CA GLU A 347 -9.10 6.93 -35.83
C GLU A 347 -10.61 6.68 -35.91
N ARG A 348 -11.06 5.47 -35.53
CA ARG A 348 -12.50 5.12 -35.48
C ARG A 348 -13.32 6.04 -34.60
N LYS A 349 -12.74 6.55 -33.51
CA LYS A 349 -13.41 7.49 -32.60
C LYS A 349 -13.50 8.89 -33.24
N GLY A 350 -12.48 9.29 -34.00
CA GLY A 350 -12.45 10.49 -34.82
C GLY A 350 -13.56 10.47 -35.87
N GLU A 351 -13.63 9.40 -36.66
CA GLU A 351 -14.68 9.19 -37.68
C GLU A 351 -16.09 9.30 -37.08
N ARG A 352 -16.36 8.60 -35.98
CA ARG A 352 -17.66 8.66 -35.28
C ARG A 352 -18.02 10.07 -34.79
N LYS A 353 -17.01 10.83 -34.33
CA LYS A 353 -17.23 12.21 -33.89
C LYS A 353 -17.51 13.14 -35.06
N ALA A 354 -16.86 12.93 -36.21
CA ALA A 354 -17.13 13.67 -37.44
C ALA A 354 -18.58 13.46 -37.90
N VAL A 355 -19.00 12.20 -38.03
CA VAL A 355 -20.38 11.83 -38.40
C VAL A 355 -21.41 12.45 -37.44
N LYS A 356 -21.15 12.42 -36.12
CA LYS A 356 -22.04 13.02 -35.12
C LYS A 356 -22.09 14.55 -35.21
N ARG A 357 -20.97 15.20 -35.58
CA ARG A 357 -20.90 16.65 -35.77
C ARG A 357 -21.70 17.07 -37.01
N GLU A 358 -21.55 16.32 -38.10
CA GLU A 358 -22.32 16.51 -39.34
C GLU A 358 -23.82 16.34 -39.09
N GLY A 359 -24.23 15.28 -38.39
CA GLY A 359 -25.64 15.07 -38.03
C GLY A 359 -26.24 16.21 -37.20
N ARG A 360 -25.50 16.72 -36.19
CA ARG A 360 -25.94 17.88 -35.40
C ARG A 360 -25.98 19.19 -36.19
N ALA A 361 -25.10 19.35 -37.17
CA ALA A 361 -25.14 20.50 -38.06
C ALA A 361 -26.41 20.45 -38.93
N ALA A 362 -26.71 19.29 -39.52
CA ALA A 362 -27.93 19.08 -40.30
C ALA A 362 -29.21 19.27 -39.46
N GLU A 363 -29.23 18.82 -38.19
CA GLU A 363 -30.36 19.07 -37.27
C GLU A 363 -30.55 20.56 -36.97
N ARG A 364 -29.45 21.32 -36.78
CA ARG A 364 -29.52 22.77 -36.56
C ARG A 364 -30.01 23.51 -37.80
N GLU A 365 -29.57 23.09 -38.97
CA GLU A 365 -30.05 23.64 -40.25
C GLU A 365 -31.55 23.38 -40.40
N ARG A 366 -32.01 22.15 -40.13
CA ARG A 366 -33.45 21.82 -40.15
C ARG A 366 -34.26 22.64 -39.14
N ALA A 367 -33.75 22.80 -37.91
CA ALA A 367 -34.42 23.61 -36.88
C ALA A 367 -34.43 25.10 -37.21
N ALA A 368 -33.37 25.62 -37.84
CA ALA A 368 -33.32 27.00 -38.31
C ALA A 368 -34.30 27.26 -39.46
N VAL A 369 -34.47 26.29 -40.38
CA VAL A 369 -35.49 26.36 -41.42
C VAL A 369 -36.89 26.36 -40.81
N ALA A 370 -37.17 25.47 -39.84
CA ALA A 370 -38.49 25.42 -39.18
C ALA A 370 -38.86 26.71 -38.42
N LEU A 371 -37.88 27.39 -37.81
CA LEU A 371 -38.08 28.67 -37.12
C LEU A 371 -38.29 29.88 -38.05
N VAL A 372 -37.98 29.73 -39.35
CA VAL A 372 -38.24 30.76 -40.37
C VAL A 372 -39.59 30.53 -41.05
N GLU A 373 -40.17 29.33 -40.91
CA GLU A 373 -41.49 28.96 -41.46
C GLU A 373 -42.65 29.20 -40.48
N GLU A 374 -42.38 29.43 -39.18
CA GLU A 374 -43.33 30.00 -38.19
C GLU A 374 -43.24 31.53 -38.15
#